data_AF-A0A2E8Y107-F1
#
_entry.id   AF-A0A2E8Y107-F1
#
_cell.length_a   1.000
_cell.length_b   1.000
_cell.length_c   1.000
_cell.angle_alpha   90.00
_cell.angle_beta   90.00
_cell.angle_gamma   90.00
#
_symmetry.space_group_name_H-M   'P 1'
#
loop_
_entity.id
_entity.type
_entity.pdbx_description
1 polymer ?
#
loop_
_entity_poly.entity_id
_entity_poly.type
_entity_poly.pdbx_seq_one_letter_code
_entity_poly.pdbx_strand_id
1 'polypeptide(L)'
;LADAYVSPSLYPSKQVNGKVVPTWNYVTVEVRGTLQMLSDTDEEALLSTLTDLHERNSAKPWAISDAPGEFVDAQRKAIVSVELVVSEISGKAKASQNRLPEDAAAVKASYAAGSDAEHSIAEWMS
;
A
#
# COMPACT_ATOMS: atom_id res chain seq x y z
N LEU A 1 -1.65 -0.67 -0.41
CA LEU A 1 -2.68 0.39 -0.20
C LEU A 1 -3.05 0.95 -1.56
N ALA A 2 -4.30 1.33 -1.77
CA ALA A 2 -4.81 1.72 -3.09
C ALA A 2 -5.79 2.89 -2.95
N ASP A 3 -6.05 3.57 -4.06
CA ASP A 3 -7.13 4.52 -4.23
C ASP A 3 -7.71 4.45 -5.65
N ALA A 4 -8.93 4.94 -5.79
CA ALA A 4 -9.61 5.00 -7.08
C ALA A 4 -10.65 6.13 -7.09
N TYR A 5 -10.75 6.82 -8.22
CA TYR A 5 -11.77 7.83 -8.44
C TYR A 5 -13.14 7.18 -8.64
N VAL A 6 -14.16 7.71 -7.98
CA VAL A 6 -15.55 7.29 -8.15
C VAL A 6 -16.28 8.33 -8.97
N SER A 7 -16.51 8.01 -10.24
CA SER A 7 -17.35 8.84 -11.10
C SER A 7 -18.81 8.72 -10.69
N PRO A 8 -19.53 9.84 -10.46
CA PRO A 8 -20.95 9.78 -10.12
C PRO A 8 -21.83 9.28 -11.28
N SER A 9 -21.28 9.21 -12.50
CA SER A 9 -21.95 8.57 -13.64
C SER A 9 -22.15 7.07 -13.47
N LEU A 10 -21.45 6.43 -12.52
CA LEU A 10 -21.64 5.02 -12.19
C LEU A 10 -22.89 4.77 -11.34
N TYR A 11 -23.43 5.80 -10.69
CA TYR A 11 -24.54 5.65 -9.75
C TYR A 11 -25.89 5.56 -10.47
N PRO A 12 -26.65 4.45 -10.36
CA PRO A 12 -28.04 4.42 -10.80
C PRO A 12 -28.88 5.57 -10.22
N SER A 13 -28.62 5.96 -8.97
CA SER A 13 -29.36 7.03 -8.29
C SER A 13 -29.22 8.40 -8.97
N LYS A 14 -28.17 8.61 -9.78
CA LYS A 14 -27.99 9.84 -10.59
C LYS A 14 -29.19 10.10 -11.50
N GLN A 15 -29.76 9.05 -12.10
CA GLN A 15 -30.91 9.18 -13.01
C GLN A 15 -32.23 9.45 -12.27
N VAL A 16 -32.29 9.12 -10.97
CA VAL A 16 -33.51 9.27 -10.17
C VAL A 16 -33.68 10.71 -9.67
N ASN A 17 -32.63 11.29 -9.09
CA ASN A 17 -32.72 12.62 -8.47
C ASN A 17 -31.53 13.55 -8.75
N GLY A 18 -30.45 13.06 -9.38
CA GLY A 18 -29.26 13.84 -9.70
C GLY A 18 -28.44 14.32 -8.50
N LYS A 19 -28.79 13.97 -7.27
CA LYS A 19 -28.13 14.45 -6.03
C LYS A 19 -26.92 13.58 -5.67
N VAL A 20 -25.98 13.50 -6.60
CA VAL A 20 -24.73 12.75 -6.46
C VAL A 20 -23.52 13.61 -6.79
N VAL A 21 -22.38 13.30 -6.19
CA VAL A 21 -21.13 14.05 -6.35
C VAL A 21 -19.96 13.09 -6.55
N PRO A 22 -18.90 13.50 -7.26
CA PRO A 22 -17.68 12.72 -7.38
C PRO A 22 -16.96 12.57 -6.04
N THR A 23 -16.19 11.50 -5.90
CA THR A 23 -15.38 11.25 -4.70
C THR A 23 -14.24 10.29 -5.04
N TRP A 24 -13.37 10.01 -4.07
CA TRP A 24 -12.42 8.91 -4.09
C TRP A 24 -12.80 7.84 -3.09
N ASN A 25 -12.56 6.59 -3.47
CA ASN A 25 -12.41 5.47 -2.55
C ASN A 25 -10.92 5.22 -2.33
N TYR A 26 -10.53 4.87 -1.11
CA TYR A 26 -9.14 4.64 -0.74
C TYR A 26 -9.03 3.82 0.53
N VAL A 27 -7.89 3.15 0.68
CA VAL A 27 -7.48 2.49 1.91
C VAL A 27 -6.09 2.98 2.27
N THR A 28 -5.94 3.49 3.49
CA THR A 28 -4.67 4.02 3.99
C THR A 28 -4.38 3.54 5.41
N VAL A 29 -3.09 3.46 5.75
CA VAL A 29 -2.57 3.21 7.09
C VAL A 29 -1.59 4.32 7.41
N GLU A 30 -1.76 4.94 8.56
CA GLU A 30 -0.84 5.93 9.12
C GLU A 30 -0.17 5.32 10.36
N VAL A 31 1.16 5.25 10.34
CA VAL A 31 1.98 4.76 11.46
C VAL A 31 2.71 5.96 12.06
N ARG A 32 2.53 6.20 13.36
CA ARG A 32 3.17 7.28 14.10
C ARG A 32 4.08 6.70 15.17
N GLY A 33 5.23 7.34 15.36
CA GLY A 33 6.24 6.87 16.29
C GLY A 33 7.41 7.82 16.40
N THR A 34 8.41 7.41 17.16
CA THR A 34 9.68 8.12 17.30
C THR A 34 10.75 7.39 16.50
N LEU A 35 11.53 8.12 15.70
CA LEU A 35 12.69 7.57 15.01
C LEU A 35 13.89 7.49 15.97
N GLN A 36 14.55 6.35 15.98
CA GLN A 36 15.78 6.11 16.74
C GLN A 36 16.90 5.64 15.80
N MET A 37 18.11 6.11 16.05
CA MET A 37 19.30 5.61 15.37
C MET A 37 19.69 4.26 15.97
N LEU A 38 19.96 3.29 15.12
CA LEU A 38 20.42 1.97 15.54
C LEU A 38 21.95 1.94 15.54
N SER A 39 22.58 2.07 16.71
CA SER A 39 24.05 2.11 16.85
C SER A 39 24.71 0.74 16.93
N ASP A 40 24.00 -0.27 17.42
CA ASP A 40 24.54 -1.60 17.74
C ASP A 40 23.79 -2.73 17.00
N THR A 41 23.15 -2.39 15.88
CA THR A 41 22.39 -3.36 15.09
C THR A 41 23.27 -4.03 14.05
N ASP A 42 23.01 -5.32 13.84
CA ASP A 42 23.52 -6.05 12.68
C ASP A 42 22.83 -5.53 11.41
N GLU A 43 23.41 -4.48 10.83
CA GLU A 43 22.93 -3.84 9.62
C GLU A 43 22.93 -4.80 8.42
N GLU A 44 23.87 -5.75 8.35
CA GLU A 44 23.89 -6.73 7.27
C GLU A 44 22.69 -7.68 7.37
N ALA A 45 22.31 -8.09 8.59
CA ALA A 45 21.09 -8.87 8.81
C ALA A 45 19.82 -8.08 8.43
N LEU A 46 19.76 -6.77 8.69
CA LEU A 46 18.64 -5.92 8.25
C LEU A 46 18.54 -5.86 6.74
N LEU A 47 19.67 -5.62 6.06
CA LEU A 47 19.73 -5.57 4.61
C LEU A 47 19.33 -6.93 4.01
N SER A 48 19.86 -8.03 4.56
CA SER A 48 19.55 -9.39 4.12
C SER A 48 18.04 -9.68 4.23
N THR A 49 17.43 -9.35 5.36
CA THR A 49 15.99 -9.52 5.59
C THR A 49 15.16 -8.75 4.55
N LEU A 50 15.58 -7.51 4.23
CA LEU A 50 14.88 -6.68 3.24
C LEU A 50 15.09 -7.22 1.82
N THR A 51 16.29 -7.67 1.48
CA THR A 51 16.61 -8.32 0.21
C THR A 51 15.76 -9.57 0.01
N ASP A 52 15.71 -10.46 1.00
CA ASP A 52 14.91 -11.69 0.95
C ASP A 52 13.42 -11.40 0.75
N LEU A 53 12.89 -10.39 1.43
CA LEU A 53 11.49 -9.98 1.30
C LEU A 53 11.15 -9.56 -0.14
N HIS A 54 12.04 -8.84 -0.81
CA HIS A 54 11.81 -8.35 -2.17
C HIS A 54 12.13 -9.39 -3.24
N GLU A 55 13.10 -10.26 -3.01
CA GLU A 55 13.53 -11.31 -3.94
C GLU A 55 12.70 -12.60 -3.83
N ARG A 56 11.84 -12.76 -2.81
CA ARG A 56 11.08 -14.00 -2.53
C ARG A 56 10.27 -14.58 -3.70
N ASN A 57 9.87 -13.75 -4.66
CA ASN A 57 9.09 -14.17 -5.82
C ASN A 57 9.93 -14.27 -7.11
N SER A 58 11.24 -14.00 -7.03
CA SER A 58 12.17 -14.14 -8.15
C SER A 58 12.45 -15.62 -8.41
N ALA A 59 12.50 -16.02 -9.69
CA ALA A 59 12.91 -17.36 -10.08
C ALA A 59 14.40 -17.64 -9.78
N LYS A 60 15.19 -16.57 -9.64
CA LYS A 60 16.62 -16.60 -9.30
C LYS A 60 16.89 -15.44 -8.33
N PRO A 61 16.59 -15.61 -7.04
CA PRO A 61 16.75 -14.55 -6.06
C PRO A 61 18.23 -14.14 -5.96
N TRP A 62 18.48 -12.85 -5.87
CA TRP A 62 19.81 -12.31 -5.55
C TRP A 62 19.98 -12.24 -4.03
N ALA A 63 21.13 -12.67 -3.51
CA ALA A 63 21.50 -12.53 -2.11
C ALA A 63 22.68 -11.57 -1.95
N ILE A 64 22.81 -10.94 -0.77
CA ILE A 64 23.96 -10.05 -0.48
C ILE A 64 25.29 -10.77 -0.68
N SER A 65 25.35 -12.06 -0.33
CA SER A 65 26.53 -12.91 -0.51
C SER A 65 26.91 -13.17 -1.97
N ASP A 66 26.05 -12.84 -2.94
CA ASP A 66 26.36 -12.96 -4.38
C ASP A 66 27.28 -11.83 -4.86
N ALA A 67 27.37 -10.74 -4.11
CA ALA A 67 28.30 -9.64 -4.38
C ALA A 67 29.63 -9.80 -3.62
N PRO A 68 30.75 -9.28 -4.15
CA PRO A 68 32.02 -9.26 -3.42
C PRO A 68 31.92 -8.50 -2.10
N GLY A 69 32.47 -9.05 -1.02
CA GLY A 69 32.38 -8.44 0.32
C GLY A 69 32.90 -7.00 0.40
N GLU A 70 34.06 -6.71 -0.21
CA GLU A 70 34.60 -5.34 -0.24
C GLU A 70 33.67 -4.34 -0.94
N PHE A 71 32.91 -4.79 -1.93
CA PHE A 71 31.91 -3.96 -2.61
C PHE A 71 30.72 -3.68 -1.70
N VAL A 72 30.19 -4.71 -1.02
CA VAL A 72 29.09 -4.57 -0.05
C VAL A 72 29.50 -3.62 1.09
N ASP A 73 30.69 -3.80 1.67
CA ASP A 73 31.23 -2.97 2.74
C ASP A 73 31.36 -1.49 2.32
N ALA A 74 31.74 -1.22 1.07
CA ALA A 74 31.83 0.13 0.54
C ALA A 74 30.44 0.80 0.43
N GLN A 75 29.43 0.07 -0.04
CA GLN A 75 28.06 0.58 -0.16
C GLN A 75 27.42 0.85 1.21
N ARG A 76 27.68 -0.01 2.20
CA ARG A 76 27.16 0.12 3.56
C ARG A 76 27.58 1.39 4.28
N LYS A 77 28.77 1.93 3.98
CA LYS A 77 29.24 3.20 4.58
C LYS A 77 28.33 4.39 4.27
N ALA A 78 27.47 4.30 3.26
CA ALA A 78 26.51 5.34 2.89
C ALA A 78 25.09 5.09 3.44
N ILE A 79 24.88 4.01 4.20
CA ILE A 79 23.59 3.63 4.76
C ILE A 79 23.56 4.01 6.25
N VAL A 80 22.37 4.40 6.72
CA VAL A 80 22.11 4.68 8.13
C VAL A 80 20.91 3.84 8.57
N SER A 81 21.11 3.02 9.60
CA SER A 81 20.04 2.22 10.19
C SER A 81 19.20 3.05 11.17
N VAL A 82 17.89 3.05 10.96
CA VAL A 82 16.92 3.72 11.83
C VAL A 82 15.77 2.78 12.16
N GLU A 83 15.22 2.92 13.36
CA GLU A 83 14.02 2.24 13.82
C GLU A 83 12.90 3.25 14.05
N LEU A 84 11.69 2.96 13.55
CA LEU A 84 10.49 3.67 13.94
C LEU A 84 9.85 2.94 15.13
N VAL A 85 10.03 3.46 16.33
CA VAL A 85 9.35 2.94 17.52
C VAL A 85 7.88 3.38 17.45
N VAL A 86 7.03 2.44 17.02
CA VAL A 86 5.62 2.68 16.76
C VAL A 86 4.88 2.98 18.07
N SER A 87 4.22 4.14 18.09
CA SER A 87 3.35 4.58 19.19
C SER A 87 1.86 4.46 18.86
N GLU A 88 1.51 4.57 17.57
CA GLU A 88 0.13 4.52 17.11
C GLU A 88 0.09 4.01 15.67
N ILE A 89 -0.93 3.19 15.38
CA ILE A 89 -1.28 2.79 14.02
C ILE A 89 -2.76 3.13 13.84
N SER A 90 -3.06 3.96 12.85
CA SER A 90 -4.44 4.25 12.45
C SER A 90 -4.68 3.82 11.01
N GLY A 91 -5.88 3.32 10.73
CA GLY A 91 -6.29 2.88 9.40
C GLY A 91 -7.59 3.53 8.99
N LYS A 92 -7.75 3.81 7.70
CA LYS A 92 -9.01 4.32 7.14
C LYS A 92 -9.30 3.67 5.80
N ALA A 93 -10.51 3.13 5.68
CA ALA A 93 -11.08 2.63 4.45
C ALA A 93 -12.34 3.44 4.09
N LYS A 94 -12.31 4.12 2.94
CA LYS A 94 -13.49 4.70 2.30
C LYS A 94 -13.74 3.91 1.03
N ALA A 95 -14.76 3.07 1.04
CA ALA A 95 -15.06 2.08 0.01
C ALA A 95 -16.56 2.12 -0.34
N SER A 96 -17.12 3.31 -0.50
CA SER A 96 -18.56 3.55 -0.77
C SER A 96 -19.55 2.96 0.26
N GLN A 97 -19.13 2.62 1.49
CA GLN A 97 -19.99 1.98 2.50
C GLN A 97 -21.21 2.80 2.95
N ASN A 98 -21.23 4.11 2.67
CA ASN A 98 -22.35 5.01 3.01
C ASN A 98 -23.27 5.31 1.82
N ARG A 99 -23.16 4.54 0.72
CA ARG A 99 -24.01 4.68 -0.48
C ARG A 99 -25.18 3.70 -0.45
N LEU A 100 -26.14 3.93 -1.33
CA LEU A 100 -27.18 2.95 -1.61
C LEU A 100 -26.54 1.64 -2.11
N PRO A 101 -27.08 0.47 -1.75
CA PRO A 101 -26.51 -0.82 -2.16
C PRO A 101 -26.30 -0.94 -3.67
N GLU A 102 -27.24 -0.45 -4.49
CA GLU A 102 -27.14 -0.46 -5.94
C GLU A 102 -26.04 0.44 -6.49
N ASP A 103 -25.81 1.60 -5.86
CA ASP A 103 -24.72 2.52 -6.24
C ASP A 103 -23.36 1.92 -5.87
N ALA A 104 -23.25 1.32 -4.69
CA ALA A 104 -22.03 0.66 -4.25
C ALA A 104 -21.70 -0.55 -5.14
N ALA A 105 -22.69 -1.37 -5.46
CA ALA A 105 -22.55 -2.53 -6.35
C ALA A 105 -22.12 -2.11 -7.77
N ALA A 106 -22.70 -1.04 -8.31
CA ALA A 106 -22.33 -0.52 -9.63
C ALA A 106 -20.87 -0.04 -9.69
N VAL A 107 -20.40 0.67 -8.65
CA VAL A 107 -18.99 1.07 -8.56
C VAL A 107 -18.09 -0.15 -8.43
N LYS A 108 -18.44 -1.13 -7.58
CA LYS A 108 -17.64 -2.35 -7.40
C LYS A 108 -17.51 -3.14 -8.71
N ALA A 109 -18.60 -3.27 -9.46
CA ALA A 109 -18.60 -3.94 -10.76
C ALA A 109 -17.73 -3.20 -11.79
N SER A 110 -17.79 -1.86 -11.81
CA SER A 110 -16.91 -1.05 -12.68
C SER A 110 -15.43 -1.25 -12.31
N TYR A 111 -15.12 -1.26 -11.01
CA TYR A 111 -13.74 -1.43 -10.53
C TYR A 111 -13.19 -2.84 -10.79
N ALA A 112 -14.04 -3.85 -10.74
CA ALA A 112 -13.68 -5.25 -11.03
C ALA A 112 -13.29 -5.51 -12.49
N ALA A 113 -13.46 -4.52 -13.38
CA ALA A 113 -13.06 -4.56 -14.79
C ALA A 113 -12.06 -3.45 -15.14
N GLY A 114 -11.54 -2.76 -14.12
CA GLY A 114 -10.73 -1.56 -14.27
C GLY A 114 -9.21 -1.81 -14.19
N SER A 115 -8.51 -0.80 -13.73
CA SER A 115 -7.07 -0.83 -13.40
C SER A 115 -6.78 -1.68 -12.15
N ASP A 116 -5.50 -2.02 -11.94
CA ASP A 116 -5.07 -2.75 -10.73
C ASP A 116 -5.42 -2.03 -9.43
N ALA A 117 -5.41 -0.69 -9.44
CA ALA A 117 -5.80 0.13 -8.29
C ALA A 117 -7.30 0.02 -8.01
N GLU A 118 -8.13 0.04 -9.06
CA GLU A 118 -9.58 -0.18 -8.96
C GLU A 118 -9.90 -1.60 -8.48
N HIS A 119 -9.25 -2.63 -9.05
CA HIS A 119 -9.36 -4.01 -8.58
C HIS A 119 -9.03 -4.12 -7.10
N SER A 120 -7.92 -3.54 -6.68
CA SER A 120 -7.49 -3.53 -5.27
C SER A 120 -8.54 -2.89 -4.36
N ILE A 121 -9.18 -1.79 -4.78
CA ILE A 121 -10.25 -1.17 -4.00
C ILE A 121 -11.53 -2.00 -3.99
N ALA A 122 -11.87 -2.69 -5.08
CA ALA A 122 -13.06 -3.53 -5.16
C ALA A 122 -13.06 -4.65 -4.10
N GLU A 123 -11.88 -5.15 -3.72
CA GLU A 123 -11.72 -6.13 -2.63
C GLU A 123 -12.15 -5.58 -1.26
N TRP A 124 -12.04 -4.27 -1.04
CA TRP A 124 -12.45 -3.59 0.18
C TRP A 124 -13.92 -3.15 0.20
N MET A 125 -14.61 -3.27 -0.94
CA MET A 125 -16.03 -2.94 -1.05
C MET A 125 -16.86 -4.17 -0.65
N SER A 126 -17.09 -4.38 0.65
CA SER A 126 -17.93 -5.46 1.20
C SER A 126 -19.42 -5.16 1.09
#